data_AF-A0A530A7D5-F1
#
_entry.id   AF-A0A530A7D5-F1
#
_cell.length_a   1.000
_cell.length_b   1.000
_cell.length_c   1.000
_cell.angle_alpha   90.00
_cell.angle_beta   90.00
_cell.angle_gamma   90.00
#
_symmetry.space_group_name_H-M   'P 1'
#
loop_
_entity.id
_entity.type
_entity.pdbx_description
1 polymer ?
#
loop_
_entity_poly.entity_id
_entity_poly.type
_entity_poly.pdbx_seq_one_letter_code
_entity_poly.pdbx_strand_id
1 'polypeptide(L)' 'MQRLLALLTWLAFPVYVWQGFGVRRRTSRMLPARGPVLHEIPGKAPPVALLVLGDSSAA' A
#
# COMPACT_ATOMS: atom_id res chain seq x y z
N MET A 1 1.12 -34.33 -1.32
CA MET A 1 -0.11 -33.51 -1.35
C MET A 1 0.12 -31.99 -1.27
N GLN A 2 0.97 -31.47 -0.39
CA GLN A 2 1.08 -30.01 -0.12
C GLN A 2 1.37 -29.12 -1.34
N ARG A 3 2.19 -29.61 -2.29
CA ARG A 3 2.52 -28.87 -3.53
C ARG A 3 1.32 -28.74 -4.48
N LEU A 4 0.40 -29.71 -4.47
CA LEU A 4 -0.80 -29.69 -5.30
C LEU A 4 -1.80 -28.63 -4.79
N LEU A 5 -1.90 -28.49 -3.46
CA LEU A 5 -2.73 -27.46 -2.83
C LEU A 5 -2.27 -26.04 -3.21
N ALA A 6 -0.95 -25.81 -3.28
CA ALA A 6 -0.39 -24.53 -3.73
C ALA A 6 -0.66 -24.25 -5.22
N LEU A 7 -0.82 -25.27 -6.06
CA LEU A 7 -1.23 -25.07 -7.46
C LEU A 7 -2.72 -24.69 -7.54
N LEU A 8 -3.56 -25.27 -6.68
CA LEU A 8 -4.99 -24.94 -6.66
C LEU A 8 -5.26 -23.49 -6.24
N THR A 9 -4.40 -22.86 -5.44
CA THR A 9 -4.55 -21.43 -5.11
C THR A 9 -4.41 -20.52 -6.33
N TRP A 10 -3.74 -20.96 -7.41
CA TRP A 10 -3.68 -20.20 -8.66
C TRP A 10 -5.03 -20.08 -9.36
N LEU A 11 -5.99 -20.97 -9.08
CA LEU A 11 -7.36 -20.83 -9.59
C LEU A 11 -8.07 -19.59 -9.01
N ALA A 12 -7.61 -19.06 -7.87
CA ALA A 12 -8.11 -17.80 -7.32
C ALA A 12 -7.51 -16.56 -8.00
N PHE A 13 -6.48 -16.72 -8.84
CA PHE A 13 -5.82 -15.61 -9.52
C PHE A 13 -6.79 -14.70 -10.32
N PRO A 14 -7.76 -15.21 -11.10
CA PRO A 14 -8.73 -14.36 -11.79
C PRO A 14 -9.57 -13.50 -10.85
N VAL A 15 -9.90 -14.01 -9.65
CA VAL A 15 -10.65 -13.26 -8.63
C VAL A 15 -9.80 -12.08 -8.14
N TYR A 16 -8.51 -12.32 -7.85
CA TYR A 16 -7.60 -11.24 -7.45
C TYR A 16 -7.40 -10.20 -8.55
N VAL A 17 -7.31 -10.63 -9.82
CA VAL A 17 -7.21 -9.72 -10.97
C VAL A 17 -8.47 -8.85 -11.05
N TRP A 18 -9.66 -9.45 -10.97
CA TRP A 18 -10.92 -8.71 -11.01
C TRP A 18 -11.05 -7.71 -9.87
N GLN A 19 -10.72 -8.13 -8.64
CA GLN A 19 -10.72 -7.27 -7.47
C GLN A 19 -9.73 -6.11 -7.63
N GLY A 20 -8.52 -6.39 -8.10
CA GLY A 20 -7.49 -5.38 -8.38
C GLY A 20 -7.95 -4.35 -9.42
N PHE A 21 -8.58 -4.79 -10.51
CA PHE A 21 -9.19 -3.88 -11.49
C PHE A 21 -10.32 -3.05 -10.89
N GLY A 22 -11.18 -3.66 -10.07
CA GLY A 22 -12.27 -2.99 -9.38
C GLY A 22 -11.78 -1.86 -8.48
N VAL A 23 -10.76 -2.12 -7.66
CA VAL A 23 -10.11 -1.12 -6.80
C VAL A 23 -9.48 -0.02 -7.66
N ARG A 24 -8.67 -0.37 -8.67
CA ARG A 24 -7.99 0.60 -9.55
C ARG A 24 -8.95 1.55 -10.27
N ARG A 25 -10.14 1.08 -10.64
CA ARG A 25 -11.15 1.91 -11.34
C ARG A 25 -11.95 2.81 -10.41
N ARG A 26 -12.09 2.46 -9.13
CA ARG A 26 -12.99 3.15 -8.19
C ARG A 26 -12.25 4.01 -7.18
N THR A 27 -10.99 3.70 -6.90
CA THR A 27 -10.18 4.45 -5.95
C THR A 27 -9.54 5.65 -6.65
N SER A 28 -9.95 6.86 -6.25
CA SER A 28 -9.29 8.09 -6.66
C SER A 28 -7.84 8.10 -6.18
N ARG A 29 -6.89 8.24 -7.09
CA ARG A 29 -5.47 8.36 -6.75
C ARG A 29 -5.16 9.79 -6.35
N MET A 30 -4.73 9.98 -5.10
CA MET A 30 -4.18 11.25 -4.67
C MET A 30 -2.79 11.41 -5.29
N LEU A 31 -2.53 12.59 -5.85
CA LEU A 31 -1.17 12.97 -6.24
C LEU A 31 -0.31 13.05 -4.97
N PRO A 32 1.01 12.82 -5.08
CA PRO A 32 1.92 13.12 -3.98
C PRO A 32 1.69 14.55 -3.48
N ALA A 33 1.84 14.74 -2.16
CA ALA A 33 1.79 16.06 -1.58
C ALA A 33 2.82 16.97 -2.28
N ARG A 34 2.39 18.19 -2.63
CA ARG A 34 3.27 19.19 -3.24
C ARG A 34 4.07 19.89 -2.15
N GLY A 35 5.33 20.18 -2.43
CA GLY A 35 6.22 20.92 -1.53
C GLY A 35 7.34 20.07 -0.95
N PRO A 36 8.18 20.66 -0.08
CA PRO A 36 9.28 19.94 0.55
C PRO A 36 8.75 18.86 1.51
N VAL A 37 9.36 17.67 1.45
CA VAL A 37 9.11 16.62 2.44
C VAL A 37 9.92 16.97 3.69
N LEU A 38 9.23 17.41 4.73
CA LEU A 38 9.84 17.67 6.03
C LEU A 38 9.74 16.40 6.88
N HIS A 39 10.88 15.77 7.13
CA HIS A 39 10.99 14.56 7.96
C HIS A 39 11.13 14.87 9.46
N GLU A 40 11.18 16.15 9.82
CA GLU A 40 11.40 16.64 11.18
C GLU A 40 10.50 17.84 11.46
N ILE A 41 10.04 17.93 12.71
CA ILE A 41 9.31 19.08 13.24
C ILE A 41 10.13 19.62 14.43
N PRO A 42 10.61 20.89 14.38
CA PRO A 42 11.46 21.43 15.43
C PRO A 42 10.70 21.58 16.76
N GLY A 43 11.38 21.29 17.87
CA GLY A 43 10.81 21.36 19.23
C GLY A 43 11.86 21.39 20.33
N LYS A 44 11.44 21.74 21.55
CA LYS A 44 12.31 21.79 22.74
C LYS A 44 12.35 20.48 23.53
N ALA A 45 11.47 19.53 23.20
CA ALA A 45 11.40 18.23 23.84
C ALA A 45 12.38 17.23 23.17
N PRO A 46 12.76 16.14 23.85
CA PRO A 46 13.54 15.06 23.23
C PRO A 46 12.85 14.51 21.97
N PRO A 47 13.61 14.21 20.91
CA PRO A 47 13.05 13.70 19.65
C PRO A 47 12.46 12.29 19.83
N VAL A 48 11.40 12.00 19.08
CA VAL A 48 10.79 10.67 18.99
C VAL A 48 10.77 10.22 17.53
N ALA A 49 11.23 9.00 17.27
CA ALA A 49 11.17 8.40 15.94
C ALA A 49 9.78 7.81 15.69
N LEU A 50 9.10 8.28 14.65
CA LEU A 50 7.78 7.80 14.25
C LEU A 50 7.89 6.98 12.96
N LEU A 51 7.45 5.72 13.01
CA LEU A 51 7.22 4.92 11.81
C LEU A 51 5.83 5.24 11.27
N VAL A 52 5.78 6.00 10.18
CA VAL A 52 4.51 6.32 9.51
C VAL A 52 4.23 5.25 8.46
N LEU A 53 3.22 4.42 8.71
CA LEU A 53 2.69 3.49 7.71
C LEU A 53 1.58 4.20 6.94
N GLY A 54 1.83 4.53 5.67
CA GLY A 54 0.82 5.04 4.76
C GLY A 54 0.34 3.97 3.78
N ASP A 55 -0.87 4.13 3.24
CA ASP A 55 -1.28 3.40 2.05
C ASP A 55 -0.31 3.76 0.90
N SER A 56 0.27 2.73 0.29
CA SER A 56 1.27 2.86 -0.77
C SER A 56 0.81 3.86 -1.84
N SER A 57 1.69 4.80 -2.20
CA SER A 57 1.51 5.69 -3.37
C SER A 57 1.61 4.93 -4.70
N ALA A 58 1.97 3.64 -4.68
CA ALA A 58 2.10 2.77 -5.82
C ALA A 58 1.28 1.49 -5.60
N ALA A 59 -0.02 1.55 -5.89
CA ALA A 59 -0.79 0.39 -6.33
C ALA A 59 -1.71 0.81 -7.46
#